data_AF-A0A3N4MY08-F1
#
_entry.id   AF-A0A3N4MY08-F1
#
_cell.length_a   1.000
_cell.length_b   1.000
_cell.length_c   1.000
_cell.angle_alpha   90.00
_cell.angle_beta   90.00
_cell.angle_gamma   90.00
#
_symmetry.space_group_name_H-M   'P 1'
#
loop_
_entity.id
_entity.type
_entity.pdbx_description
1 polymer ?
#
loop_
_entity_poly.entity_id
_entity_poly.type
_entity_poly.pdbx_seq_one_letter_code
_entity_poly.pdbx_strand_id
1 'polypeptide(L)'
;MKADLLLLLADGLVIVMVARCLLHWAKLDAHHPLAAFCRQTTEWLVNPLRKVAPAVGRWDTACLLAGLLVYYTVYMVMTWVELPGGISGKIMAANFIFALIGILKAAAYVLLFGLIIRMLLSFQNPYSPLVAVLQRIFEPVSRPFAFLRIGRYDFSGSIVALVLWFLLVDFLPKLVSSVNLWLLR
;
A
#
# COMPACT_ATOMS: atom_id res chain seq x y z
N MET A 1 17.75 5.74 14.54
CA MET A 1 18.03 6.73 13.47
C MET A 1 18.35 6.10 12.12
N LYS A 2 19.38 5.25 11.97
CA LYS A 2 19.69 4.61 10.66
C LYS A 2 18.64 3.58 10.22
N ALA A 3 18.13 2.78 11.16
CA ALA A 3 17.11 1.77 10.90
C ALA A 3 15.75 2.39 10.50
N ASP A 4 15.34 3.46 11.20
CA ASP A 4 14.10 4.19 10.89
C ASP A 4 14.12 4.79 9.48
N LEU A 5 15.28 5.27 9.02
CA LEU A 5 15.44 5.80 7.67
C LEU A 5 15.23 4.71 6.61
N LEU A 6 15.77 3.51 6.82
CA LEU A 6 15.59 2.38 5.90
C LEU A 6 14.12 1.99 5.79
N LEU A 7 13.43 1.91 6.93
CA LEU A 7 12.01 1.59 6.95
C LEU A 7 11.18 2.67 6.26
N LEU A 8 11.50 3.95 6.46
CA LEU A 8 10.80 5.05 5.81
C LEU A 8 10.99 5.04 4.29
N LEU A 9 12.20 4.76 3.81
CA LEU A 9 12.47 4.61 2.37
C LEU A 9 11.74 3.40 1.78
N ALA A 10 11.72 2.27 2.51
CA ALA A 10 10.96 1.09 2.12
C ALA A 10 9.46 1.36 2.08
N ASP A 11 8.89 2.00 3.12
CA ASP A 11 7.49 2.40 3.18
C ASP A 11 7.12 3.25 1.96
N GLY A 12 7.91 4.28 1.65
CA GLY A 12 7.69 5.14 0.48
C GLY A 12 7.70 4.37 -0.85
N LEU A 13 8.69 3.48 -1.04
CA LEU A 13 8.81 2.69 -2.25
C LEU A 13 7.64 1.70 -2.41
N VAL A 14 7.27 1.01 -1.34
CA VAL A 14 6.16 0.04 -1.38
C VAL A 14 4.81 0.74 -1.54
N ILE A 15 4.62 1.94 -0.95
CA ILE A 15 3.45 2.78 -1.22
C ILE A 15 3.32 3.08 -2.72
N VAL A 16 4.41 3.45 -3.40
CA VAL A 16 4.40 3.70 -4.85
C VAL A 16 4.08 2.42 -5.63
N MET A 17 4.59 1.26 -5.20
CA MET A 17 4.28 -0.04 -5.81
C MET A 17 2.80 -0.41 -5.67
N VAL A 18 2.25 -0.27 -4.46
CA VAL A 18 0.83 -0.56 -4.22
C VAL A 18 -0.06 0.42 -4.99
N ALA A 19 0.32 1.70 -5.05
CA ALA A 19 -0.35 2.69 -5.91
C ALA A 19 -0.33 2.28 -7.38
N ARG A 20 0.83 1.87 -7.94
CA ARG A 20 0.92 1.35 -9.29
C ARG A 20 -0.05 0.19 -9.52
N CYS A 21 -0.07 -0.78 -8.60
CA CYS A 21 -0.95 -1.95 -8.69
C CYS A 21 -2.44 -1.53 -8.72
N LEU A 22 -2.85 -0.62 -7.83
CA LEU A 22 -4.23 -0.13 -7.77
C LEU A 22 -4.62 0.69 -9.01
N LEU A 23 -3.73 1.54 -9.50
CA LEU A 23 -3.95 2.33 -10.73
C LEU A 23 -4.06 1.42 -11.96
N HIS A 24 -3.24 0.36 -12.03
CA HIS A 24 -3.31 -0.64 -13.10
C HIS A 24 -4.63 -1.40 -13.05
N TRP A 25 -5.04 -1.85 -11.86
CA TRP A 25 -6.31 -2.57 -11.65
C TRP A 25 -7.52 -1.74 -12.09
N ALA A 26 -7.50 -0.44 -11.78
CA ALA A 26 -8.53 0.54 -12.15
C ALA A 26 -8.47 0.99 -13.62
N LYS A 27 -7.47 0.53 -14.37
CA LYS A 27 -7.23 0.82 -15.79
C LYS A 27 -7.02 2.32 -16.06
N LEU A 28 -6.19 2.98 -15.25
CA LEU A 28 -5.72 4.34 -15.58
C LEU A 28 -4.84 4.28 -16.84
N ASP A 29 -4.99 5.27 -17.72
CA ASP A 29 -4.16 5.38 -18.92
C ASP A 29 -2.68 5.48 -18.53
N ALA A 30 -1.85 4.71 -19.24
CA ALA A 30 -0.40 4.68 -19.08
C ALA A 30 0.24 6.06 -19.34
N HIS A 31 -0.38 6.90 -20.17
CA HIS A 31 0.10 8.25 -20.49
C HIS A 31 -0.16 9.25 -19.37
N HIS A 32 -0.98 8.90 -18.36
CA HIS A 32 -1.23 9.80 -17.24
C HIS A 32 0.06 9.99 -16.42
N PRO A 33 0.44 11.22 -16.04
CA PRO A 33 1.71 11.50 -15.37
C PRO A 33 1.90 10.69 -14.07
N LEU A 34 0.82 10.49 -13.29
CA LEU A 34 0.85 9.66 -12.09
C LEU A 34 1.18 8.19 -12.40
N ALA A 35 0.60 7.62 -13.46
CA ALA A 35 0.87 6.23 -13.85
C ALA A 35 2.31 6.08 -14.38
N ALA A 36 2.78 7.06 -15.15
CA ALA A 36 4.15 7.12 -15.64
C ALA A 36 5.17 7.25 -14.49
N PHE A 37 4.90 8.11 -13.50
CA PHE A 37 5.73 8.28 -12.31
C PHE A 37 5.88 6.96 -11.55
N CYS A 38 4.75 6.35 -11.15
CA CYS A 38 4.79 5.11 -10.39
C CYS A 38 5.51 3.99 -11.18
N ARG A 39 5.34 3.96 -12.50
CA ARG A 39 6.00 3.01 -13.38
C ARG A 39 7.52 3.23 -13.39
N GLN A 40 7.97 4.44 -13.70
CA GLN A 40 9.40 4.76 -13.78
C GLN A 40 10.13 4.50 -12.46
N THR A 41 9.52 4.85 -11.32
CA THR A 41 10.14 4.64 -9.99
C THR A 41 10.26 3.16 -9.63
N THR A 42 9.37 2.29 -10.10
CA THR A 42 9.29 0.88 -9.66
C THR A 42 9.74 -0.11 -10.72
N GLU A 43 9.91 0.29 -11.98
CA GLU A 43 10.23 -0.59 -13.08
C GLU A 43 11.56 -1.34 -12.92
N TRP A 44 12.59 -0.69 -12.36
CA TRP A 44 13.89 -1.32 -12.13
C TRP A 44 13.78 -2.58 -11.26
N LEU A 45 12.81 -2.60 -10.33
CA LEU A 45 12.58 -3.72 -9.43
C LEU A 45 11.48 -4.67 -9.93
N VAL A 46 10.42 -4.15 -10.56
CA VAL A 46 9.31 -4.98 -11.04
C VAL A 46 9.68 -5.76 -12.31
N ASN A 47 10.46 -5.19 -13.22
CA ASN A 47 10.82 -5.82 -14.50
C ASN A 47 11.58 -7.16 -14.36
N PRO A 48 12.60 -7.31 -13.47
CA PRO A 48 13.23 -8.61 -13.27
C PRO A 48 12.26 -9.63 -12.65
N LEU A 49 11.41 -9.20 -11.71
CA LEU A 49 10.42 -10.06 -11.06
C LEU A 49 9.32 -10.53 -12.01
N ARG A 50 8.98 -9.72 -13.01
CA ARG A 50 7.96 -10.03 -14.03
C ARG A 50 8.31 -11.25 -14.88
N LYS A 51 9.60 -11.63 -14.93
CA LYS A 51 10.06 -12.88 -15.56
C LYS A 51 9.66 -14.12 -14.76
N VAL A 52 9.51 -13.99 -13.44
CA VAL A 52 9.19 -15.09 -12.53
C VAL A 52 7.70 -15.11 -12.21
N ALA A 53 7.09 -13.94 -12.01
CA ALA A 53 5.68 -13.77 -11.70
C ALA A 53 4.99 -12.99 -12.83
N PRO A 54 4.47 -13.66 -13.88
CA PRO A 54 3.68 -13.00 -14.90
C PRO A 54 2.40 -12.42 -14.28
N ALA A 55 1.92 -11.30 -14.84
CA ALA A 55 0.71 -10.64 -14.36
C ALA A 55 -0.50 -11.59 -14.49
N VAL A 56 -1.24 -11.78 -13.40
CA VAL A 56 -2.44 -12.63 -13.38
C VAL A 56 -3.69 -11.75 -13.49
N GLY A 57 -4.30 -11.74 -14.67
CA GLY A 57 -5.54 -11.02 -14.95
C GLY A 57 -5.39 -9.50 -14.82
N ARG A 58 -6.09 -8.89 -13.85
CA ARG A 58 -6.11 -7.43 -13.61
C ARG A 58 -5.17 -6.98 -12.49
N TRP A 59 -4.51 -7.92 -11.82
CA TRP A 59 -3.60 -7.65 -10.71
C TRP A 59 -2.15 -7.74 -11.18
N ASP A 60 -1.34 -6.73 -10.82
CA ASP A 60 0.10 -6.75 -11.04
C ASP A 60 0.76 -7.55 -9.91
N THR A 61 0.71 -8.88 -10.04
CA THR A 61 1.29 -9.85 -9.10
C THR A 61 2.79 -9.62 -8.90
N ALA A 62 3.51 -9.22 -9.95
CA ALA A 62 4.92 -8.86 -9.86
C ALA A 62 5.12 -7.66 -8.93
N CYS A 63 4.22 -6.67 -8.95
CA CYS A 63 4.31 -5.49 -8.10
C CYS A 63 4.04 -5.81 -6.62
N LEU A 64 3.05 -6.65 -6.32
CA LEU A 64 2.79 -7.13 -4.95
C LEU A 64 3.95 -7.98 -4.42
N LEU A 65 4.49 -8.88 -5.24
CA LEU A 65 5.64 -9.70 -4.89
C LEU A 65 6.88 -8.84 -4.64
N ALA A 66 7.08 -7.79 -5.45
CA ALA A 66 8.17 -6.85 -5.26
C ALA A 66 8.07 -6.11 -3.93
N GLY A 67 6.88 -5.62 -3.58
CA GLY A 67 6.64 -4.98 -2.28
C GLY A 67 6.89 -5.93 -1.10
N LEU A 68 6.49 -7.19 -1.23
CA LEU A 68 6.76 -8.22 -0.23
C LEU A 68 8.26 -8.47 -0.05
N LEU A 69 9.00 -8.61 -1.15
CA LEU A 69 10.45 -8.82 -1.10
C LEU A 69 11.17 -7.62 -0.48
N VAL A 70 10.75 -6.39 -0.79
CA VAL A 70 11.34 -5.17 -0.20
C VAL A 70 11.18 -5.18 1.31
N TYR A 71 9.97 -5.32 1.83
CA TYR A 71 9.75 -5.34 3.27
C TYR A 71 10.45 -6.52 3.94
N TYR A 72 10.35 -7.72 3.35
CA TYR A 72 11.01 -8.89 3.91
C TYR A 72 12.52 -8.69 4.02
N THR A 73 13.16 -8.14 2.98
CA THR A 73 14.61 -7.87 2.97
C THR A 73 14.97 -6.81 4.02
N VAL A 74 14.19 -5.73 4.13
CA VAL A 74 14.44 -4.67 5.12
C VAL A 74 14.30 -5.21 6.55
N TYR A 75 13.21 -5.91 6.86
CA TYR A 75 13.02 -6.52 8.18
C TYR A 75 14.11 -7.55 8.49
N MET A 76 14.54 -8.34 7.51
CA MET A 76 15.64 -9.26 7.67
C MET A 76 16.92 -8.50 8.05
N VAL A 77 17.32 -7.49 7.27
CA VAL A 77 18.53 -6.67 7.53
C VAL A 77 18.47 -6.03 8.92
N MET A 78 17.30 -5.53 9.33
CA MET A 78 17.12 -4.97 10.68
C MET A 78 17.37 -6.03 11.76
N THR A 79 16.75 -7.20 11.65
CA THR A 79 16.96 -8.30 12.62
C THR A 79 18.41 -8.77 12.68
N TRP A 80 19.12 -8.80 11.55
CA TRP A 80 20.56 -9.14 11.51
C TRP A 80 21.42 -8.13 12.27
N VAL A 81 21.11 -6.83 12.17
CA VAL A 81 21.86 -5.77 12.85
C VAL A 81 21.59 -5.78 14.36
N GLU A 82 20.35 -6.05 14.77
CA GLU A 82 19.95 -6.03 16.18
C GLU A 82 20.29 -7.32 16.93
N LEU A 83 20.26 -8.47 16.27
CA LEU A 83 20.64 -9.77 16.84
C LEU A 83 21.75 -10.43 16.00
N PRO A 84 23.03 -10.07 16.24
CA PRO A 84 24.17 -10.73 15.59
C PRO A 84 24.33 -12.21 15.96
N GLY A 85 23.56 -12.72 16.93
CA GLY A 85 23.71 -14.05 17.54
C GLY A 85 22.99 -15.20 16.83
N GLY A 86 22.27 -14.95 15.73
CA GLY A 86 21.74 -16.01 14.86
C GLY A 86 20.26 -15.86 14.52
N ILE A 87 19.90 -16.24 13.28
CA ILE A 87 18.52 -16.27 12.81
C ILE A 87 17.90 -17.63 13.14
N SER A 88 16.90 -17.61 14.01
CA SER A 88 16.02 -18.76 14.22
C SER A 88 14.91 -18.80 13.17
N GLY A 89 14.40 -19.99 12.84
CA GLY A 89 13.25 -20.16 11.95
C GLY A 89 12.01 -19.41 12.41
N LYS A 90 11.86 -19.21 13.73
CA LYS A 90 10.79 -18.40 14.33
C LYS A 90 10.90 -16.91 13.93
N ILE A 91 12.12 -16.38 13.85
CA ILE A 91 12.39 -14.99 13.43
C ILE A 91 12.09 -14.81 11.94
N MET A 92 12.49 -15.77 11.11
CA MET A 92 12.14 -15.75 9.66
C MET A 92 10.63 -15.73 9.45
N ALA A 93 9.89 -16.58 10.16
CA ALA A 93 8.42 -16.60 10.08
C ALA A 93 7.80 -15.27 10.53
N ALA A 94 8.29 -14.68 11.62
CA ALA A 94 7.81 -13.38 12.08
C ALA A 94 8.13 -12.25 11.10
N ASN A 95 9.33 -12.22 10.51
CA ASN A 95 9.70 -11.23 9.48
C ASN A 95 8.78 -11.31 8.25
N PHE A 96 8.35 -12.51 7.88
CA PHE A 96 7.36 -12.70 6.82
C PHE A 96 5.99 -12.10 7.21
N ILE A 97 5.54 -12.33 8.44
CA ILE A 97 4.30 -11.73 8.96
C ILE A 97 4.40 -10.20 9.01
N PHE A 98 5.54 -9.65 9.45
CA PHE A 98 5.77 -8.21 9.44
C PHE A 98 5.76 -7.63 8.02
N ALA A 99 6.31 -8.34 7.04
CA ALA A 99 6.25 -7.92 5.65
C ALA A 99 4.81 -7.86 5.12
N LEU A 100 3.97 -8.86 5.46
CA LEU A 100 2.54 -8.84 5.12
C LEU A 100 1.79 -7.67 5.78
N ILE A 101 2.06 -7.43 7.07
CA ILE A 101 1.50 -6.27 7.80
C ILE A 101 1.96 -4.96 7.15
N GLY A 102 3.21 -4.85 6.71
CA GLY A 102 3.77 -3.70 6.01
C GLY A 102 3.09 -3.43 4.67
N ILE A 103 2.79 -4.47 3.88
CA ILE A 103 2.01 -4.32 2.64
C ILE A 103 0.60 -3.81 2.95
N LEU A 104 -0.05 -4.38 3.97
CA LEU A 104 -1.38 -3.94 4.39
C LEU A 104 -1.38 -2.47 4.83
N LYS A 105 -0.35 -2.06 5.59
CA LYS A 105 -0.09 -0.66 5.96
C LYS A 105 0.05 0.23 4.73
N ALA A 106 0.91 -0.15 3.78
CA ALA A 106 1.12 0.60 2.54
C ALA A 106 -0.17 0.74 1.72
N ALA A 107 -0.95 -0.34 1.60
CA ALA A 107 -2.24 -0.32 0.92
C ALA A 107 -3.24 0.62 1.59
N ALA A 108 -3.32 0.59 2.93
CA ALA A 108 -4.18 1.50 3.67
C ALA A 108 -3.76 2.97 3.48
N TYR A 109 -2.46 3.29 3.46
CA TYR A 109 -1.98 4.64 3.15
C TYR A 109 -2.35 5.08 1.74
N VAL A 110 -2.11 4.24 0.72
CA VAL A 110 -2.45 4.57 -0.67
C VAL A 110 -3.95 4.83 -0.82
N LEU A 111 -4.78 3.99 -0.18
CA LEU A 111 -6.23 4.17 -0.19
C LEU A 111 -6.65 5.47 0.53
N LEU A 112 -6.05 5.77 1.68
CA LEU A 112 -6.36 7.00 2.42
C LEU A 112 -5.97 8.25 1.61
N PHE A 113 -4.75 8.29 1.06
CA PHE A 113 -4.31 9.40 0.20
C PHE A 113 -5.14 9.51 -1.08
N GLY A 114 -5.44 8.39 -1.74
CA GLY A 114 -6.29 8.37 -2.94
C GLY A 114 -7.69 8.92 -2.67
N LEU A 115 -8.24 8.65 -1.48
CA LEU A 115 -9.55 9.13 -1.09
C LEU A 115 -9.56 10.64 -0.81
N ILE A 116 -8.50 11.16 -0.16
CA ILE A 116 -8.30 12.60 0.01
C ILE A 116 -8.17 13.29 -1.35
N ILE A 117 -7.37 12.74 -2.28
CA ILE A 117 -7.22 13.28 -3.63
C ILE A 117 -8.56 13.30 -4.37
N ARG A 118 -9.37 12.23 -4.27
CA ARG A 118 -10.71 12.18 -4.86
C ARG A 118 -11.60 13.31 -4.33
N MET A 119 -11.60 13.53 -3.02
CA MET A 119 -12.38 14.60 -2.39
C MET A 119 -11.91 15.97 -2.87
N LEU A 120 -10.60 16.23 -2.89
CA LEU A 120 -10.03 17.48 -3.37
C LEU A 120 -10.38 17.75 -4.85
N LEU A 121 -10.27 16.73 -5.71
CA LEU A 121 -10.63 16.85 -7.12
C LEU A 121 -12.13 17.01 -7.35
N SER A 122 -12.98 16.49 -6.45
CA SER A 122 -14.42 16.73 -6.49
C SER A 122 -14.76 18.23 -6.35
N PHE A 123 -13.92 19.01 -5.65
CA PHE A 123 -14.09 20.46 -5.54
C PHE A 123 -13.62 21.20 -6.81
N GLN A 124 -12.49 20.81 -7.37
CA GLN A 124 -11.82 21.56 -8.43
C GLN A 124 -12.20 21.10 -9.85
N ASN A 125 -12.10 19.80 -10.13
CA ASN A 125 -12.30 19.24 -11.47
C ASN A 125 -12.97 17.84 -11.45
N PRO A 126 -14.32 17.81 -11.36
CA PRO A 126 -15.09 16.57 -11.28
C PRO A 126 -14.96 15.64 -12.50
N TYR A 127 -14.61 16.17 -13.67
CA TYR A 127 -14.59 15.42 -14.94
C TYR A 127 -13.19 14.91 -15.31
N SER A 128 -12.22 14.99 -14.40
CA SER A 128 -10.87 14.49 -14.66
C SER A 128 -10.84 12.95 -14.79
N PRO A 129 -9.99 12.39 -15.65
CA PRO A 129 -9.85 10.93 -15.82
C PRO A 129 -9.41 10.24 -14.52
N LEU A 130 -8.67 10.97 -13.67
CA LEU A 130 -8.22 10.49 -12.38
C LEU A 130 -9.41 10.26 -11.41
N VAL A 131 -10.42 11.15 -11.41
CA VAL A 131 -11.63 10.97 -10.59
C VAL A 131 -12.37 9.70 -10.99
N ALA A 132 -12.52 9.43 -12.30
CA ALA A 132 -13.16 8.20 -12.78
C ALA A 132 -12.42 6.93 -12.33
N VAL A 133 -11.08 6.97 -12.32
CA VAL A 133 -10.25 5.86 -11.84
C VAL A 133 -10.37 5.67 -10.33
N LEU A 134 -10.30 6.75 -9.55
CA LEU A 134 -10.49 6.68 -8.10
C LEU A 134 -11.90 6.21 -7.75
N GLN A 135 -12.92 6.63 -8.49
CA GLN A 135 -14.27 6.10 -8.32
C GLN A 135 -14.29 4.58 -8.50
N ARG A 136 -13.68 4.01 -9.55
CA ARG A 136 -13.62 2.55 -9.72
C ARG A 136 -12.93 1.83 -8.55
N ILE A 137 -11.90 2.44 -7.97
CA ILE A 137 -11.17 1.88 -6.81
C ILE A 137 -12.06 1.90 -5.57
N PHE A 138 -12.72 3.01 -5.29
CA PHE A 138 -13.45 3.23 -4.05
C PHE A 138 -14.93 2.90 -4.14
N GLU A 139 -15.51 2.70 -5.32
CA GLU A 139 -16.92 2.37 -5.51
C GLU A 139 -17.38 1.17 -4.69
N PRO A 140 -16.70 -0.01 -4.67
CA PRO A 140 -17.15 -1.12 -3.85
C PRO A 140 -17.18 -0.80 -2.35
N VAL A 141 -16.26 0.03 -1.87
CA VAL A 141 -16.11 0.39 -0.45
C VAL A 141 -17.01 1.56 -0.04
N SER A 142 -17.24 2.50 -0.95
CA SER A 142 -18.03 3.73 -0.71
C SER A 142 -19.50 3.61 -1.10
N ARG A 143 -19.91 2.56 -1.83
CA ARG A 143 -21.31 2.28 -2.17
C ARG A 143 -22.26 2.27 -0.96
N PRO A 144 -21.97 1.61 0.18
CA PRO A 144 -22.87 1.64 1.34
C PRO A 144 -23.00 3.04 1.96
N PHE A 145 -22.00 3.91 1.75
CA PHE A 145 -21.95 5.28 2.30
C PHE A 145 -22.35 6.35 1.27
N ALA A 146 -22.96 5.95 0.15
CA ALA A 146 -23.37 6.86 -0.92
C ALA A 146 -24.40 7.92 -0.46
N PHE A 147 -25.11 7.67 0.66
CA PHE A 147 -26.05 8.61 1.27
C PHE A 147 -25.40 9.92 1.77
N LEU A 148 -24.08 9.94 1.98
CA LEU A 148 -23.33 11.14 2.38
C LEU A 148 -22.97 12.07 1.20
N ARG A 149 -23.42 11.76 -0.02
CA ARG A 149 -23.22 12.65 -1.18
C ARG A 149 -24.22 13.80 -1.10
N ILE A 150 -23.73 15.02 -0.92
CA ILE A 150 -24.56 16.23 -0.82
C ILE A 150 -24.29 17.10 -2.05
N GLY A 151 -25.24 17.12 -2.98
CA GLY A 151 -25.13 17.88 -4.22
C GLY A 151 -23.95 17.43 -5.08
N ARG A 152 -23.00 18.34 -5.34
CA ARG A 152 -21.78 18.07 -6.14
C ARG A 152 -20.60 17.54 -5.30
N TYR A 153 -20.76 17.47 -3.97
CA TYR A 153 -19.69 17.10 -3.05
C TYR A 153 -19.82 15.64 -2.61
N ASP A 154 -18.72 14.89 -2.74
CA ASP A 154 -18.69 13.47 -2.42
C ASP A 154 -18.00 13.20 -1.08
N PHE A 155 -18.77 13.26 0.01
CA PHE A 155 -18.32 12.89 1.36
C PHE A 155 -18.48 11.39 1.67
N SER A 156 -18.91 10.57 0.70
CA SER A 156 -19.06 9.11 0.92
C SER A 156 -17.75 8.44 1.34
N GLY A 157 -16.62 9.03 0.97
CA GLY A 157 -15.31 8.54 1.36
C GLY A 157 -14.89 8.87 2.80
N SER A 158 -15.56 9.79 3.50
CA SER A 158 -15.11 10.27 4.82
C SER A 158 -15.11 9.16 5.86
N ILE A 159 -16.17 8.34 5.88
CA ILE A 159 -16.25 7.18 6.77
C ILE A 159 -15.16 6.16 6.43
N VAL A 160 -14.91 5.92 5.13
CA VAL A 160 -13.86 5.00 4.69
C VAL A 160 -12.48 5.49 5.14
N ALA A 161 -12.20 6.79 5.03
CA ALA A 161 -10.97 7.38 5.55
C ALA A 161 -10.83 7.20 7.06
N LEU A 162 -11.91 7.37 7.85
CA LEU A 162 -11.88 7.15 9.29
C LEU A 162 -11.59 5.69 9.65
N VAL A 163 -12.21 4.74 8.94
CA VAL A 163 -11.95 3.31 9.14
C VAL A 163 -10.50 2.95 8.79
N LEU A 164 -9.99 3.47 7.67
CA LEU A 164 -8.58 3.28 7.28
C LEU A 164 -7.62 3.93 8.26
N TRP A 165 -7.96 5.10 8.78
CA TRP A 165 -7.17 5.78 9.80
C TRP A 165 -7.12 4.99 11.10
N PHE A 166 -8.27 4.47 11.57
CA PHE A 166 -8.33 3.59 12.73
C PHE A 166 -7.52 2.30 12.52
N LEU A 167 -7.60 1.70 11.32
CA LEU A 167 -6.79 0.55 10.95
C LEU A 167 -5.29 0.86 11.11
N LEU A 168 -4.84 2.01 10.60
CA LEU A 168 -3.44 2.43 10.61
C LEU A 168 -2.92 2.77 12.01
N VAL A 169 -3.71 3.49 12.82
CA VAL A 169 -3.26 4.05 14.10
C VAL A 169 -3.44 3.06 15.26
N ASP A 170 -4.53 2.29 15.26
CA ASP A 170 -4.85 1.40 16.38
C ASP A 170 -4.60 -0.06 16.06
N PHE A 171 -5.16 -0.55 14.95
CA PHE A 171 -5.22 -1.99 14.69
C PHE A 171 -3.87 -2.58 14.28
N LEU A 172 -3.16 -1.96 13.33
CA LEU A 172 -1.87 -2.48 12.87
C LEU A 172 -0.80 -2.48 13.96
N PRO A 173 -0.63 -1.44 14.80
CA PRO A 173 0.35 -1.50 15.89
C PRO A 173 0.05 -2.59 16.92
N LYS A 174 -1.24 -2.84 17.21
CA LYS A 174 -1.66 -3.95 18.09
C LYS A 174 -1.34 -5.32 17.49
N LEU A 175 -1.47 -5.48 16.18
CA LEU A 175 -1.04 -6.70 15.49
C LEU A 175 0.49 -6.89 15.58
N VAL A 176 1.25 -5.83 15.32
CA VAL A 176 2.72 -5.88 15.41
C VAL A 176 3.16 -6.23 16.83
N SER A 177 2.56 -5.61 17.86
CA SER A 177 2.89 -5.92 19.25
C SER A 177 2.53 -7.36 19.62
N SER A 178 1.42 -7.89 19.11
CA SER A 178 1.03 -9.29 19.32
C SER A 178 2.04 -10.27 18.72
N VAL A 179 2.55 -10.00 17.52
CA VAL A 179 3.60 -10.81 16.88
C VAL A 179 4.92 -10.72 17.68
N ASN A 180 5.28 -9.53 18.16
CA ASN A 180 6.44 -9.35 19.03
C ASN A 180 6.32 -10.14 20.34
N LEU A 181 5.15 -10.14 20.99
CA LEU A 181 4.92 -10.94 22.19
C LEU A 181 5.03 -12.44 21.91
N TRP A 182 4.53 -12.88 20.74
CA TRP A 182 4.69 -14.27 20.32
C TRP A 182 6.15 -14.64 20.09
N LEU A 183 6.98 -13.73 19.55
CA LEU A 183 8.42 -13.94 19.39
C LEU A 183 9.15 -14.15 20.71
N LEU A 184 8.75 -13.42 21.77
CA LEU A 184 9.37 -13.46 23.09
C LEU A 184 8.97 -14.67 23.95
N ARG A 185 7.90 -15.38 23.61
CA ARG A 185 7.46 -16.62 24.28
C ARG A 185 8.22 -17.84 23.81
#